data_AF-A0AAW8L0S8-F1
#
_entry.id   AF-A0AAW8L0S8-F1
#
_cell.length_a   1.000
_cell.length_b   1.000
_cell.length_c   1.000
_cell.angle_alpha   90.00
_cell.angle_beta   90.00
_cell.angle_gamma   90.00
#
_symmetry.space_group_name_H-M   'P 1'
#
loop_
_entity.id
_entity.type
_entity.pdbx_description
1 polymer ?
#
loop_
_entity_poly.entity_id
_entity_poly.type
_entity_poly.pdbx_seq_one_letter_code
_entity_poly.pdbx_strand_id
1 'polypeptide(L)'
;AIINGIVALLATGGSTNHTLHLIAIARAAGILIDWDDFDELSAVVPLLAKIYPNGKADVNHFQAAGGVAFLIRNLLEAGLLHNDVTTVAGKGLQHYTKEPKLIDGKLTWVDGVVQSLDDKVLRSIDAPF
;
A
#
# COMPACT_ATOMS: atom_id res chain seq x y z
N ALA A 1 -8.32 -7.27 -6.36
CA ALA A 1 -8.46 -5.94 -5.72
C ALA A 1 -8.59 -6.03 -4.20
N ILE A 2 -9.52 -6.81 -3.64
CA ILE A 2 -9.67 -6.98 -2.18
C ILE A 2 -8.38 -7.46 -1.50
N ILE A 3 -7.75 -8.53 -2.01
CA ILE A 3 -6.48 -9.05 -1.48
C ILE A 3 -5.37 -7.98 -1.48
N ASN A 4 -5.25 -7.19 -2.55
CA ASN A 4 -4.29 -6.08 -2.59
C ASN A 4 -4.52 -5.06 -1.46
N GLY A 5 -5.79 -4.82 -1.08
CA GLY A 5 -6.13 -3.98 0.05
C GLY A 5 -5.72 -4.58 1.40
N ILE A 6 -5.88 -5.89 1.58
CA ILE A 6 -5.44 -6.61 2.79
C ILE A 6 -3.90 -6.58 2.89
N VAL A 7 -3.20 -6.86 1.80
CA VAL A 7 -1.73 -6.80 1.75
C VAL A 7 -1.24 -5.39 2.09
N ALA A 8 -1.84 -4.35 1.52
CA ALA A 8 -1.48 -2.96 1.85
C ALA A 8 -1.78 -2.61 3.32
N LEU A 9 -2.90 -3.10 3.87
CA LEU A 9 -3.25 -2.94 5.28
C LEU A 9 -2.18 -3.55 6.19
N LEU A 10 -1.80 -4.81 5.94
CA LEU A 10 -0.79 -5.53 6.69
C LEU A 10 0.58 -4.86 6.58
N ALA A 11 1.00 -4.51 5.36
CA ALA A 11 2.28 -3.85 5.11
C ALA A 11 2.42 -2.48 5.76
N THR A 12 1.30 -1.82 6.08
CA THR A 12 1.29 -0.50 6.74
C THR A 12 1.01 -0.58 8.24
N GLY A 13 0.71 -1.78 8.77
CA GLY A 13 0.30 -1.97 10.16
C GLY A 13 -1.00 -1.23 10.49
N GLY A 14 -1.93 -1.11 9.54
CA GLY A 14 -3.14 -0.32 9.74
C GLY A 14 -4.08 -0.88 10.81
N SER A 15 -5.09 -0.09 11.17
CA SER A 15 -6.02 -0.42 12.25
C SER A 15 -6.76 -1.73 12.02
N THR A 16 -6.88 -2.55 13.07
CA THR A 16 -7.69 -3.78 13.07
C THR A 16 -9.16 -3.55 12.72
N ASN A 17 -9.71 -2.34 12.87
CA ASN A 17 -11.06 -2.00 12.38
C ASN A 17 -11.20 -2.23 10.86
N HIS A 18 -10.12 -2.15 10.09
CA HIS A 18 -10.17 -2.43 8.66
C HIS A 18 -10.45 -3.90 8.35
N THR A 19 -10.19 -4.85 9.25
CA THR A 19 -10.56 -6.26 9.00
C THR A 19 -12.08 -6.40 8.94
N LEU A 20 -12.81 -5.70 9.82
CA LEU A 20 -14.27 -5.62 9.77
C LEU A 20 -14.77 -4.95 8.49
N HIS A 21 -14.19 -3.80 8.15
CA HIS A 21 -14.62 -3.03 6.98
C HIS A 21 -14.33 -3.74 5.66
N LEU A 22 -13.17 -4.37 5.51
CA LEU A 22 -12.80 -5.08 4.28
C LEU A 22 -13.68 -6.32 4.06
N ILE A 23 -14.00 -7.08 5.11
CA ILE A 23 -14.98 -8.18 5.02
C ILE A 23 -16.34 -7.65 4.57
N ALA A 24 -16.82 -6.53 5.12
CA ALA A 24 -18.09 -5.92 4.72
C ALA A 24 -18.08 -5.43 3.26
N ILE A 25 -17.01 -4.76 2.82
CA ILE A 25 -16.82 -4.28 1.45
C ILE A 25 -16.79 -5.46 0.48
N ALA A 26 -16.01 -6.49 0.78
CA ALA A 26 -15.92 -7.71 -0.03
C ALA A 26 -17.29 -8.38 -0.14
N ARG A 27 -18.00 -8.53 0.98
CA ARG A 27 -19.33 -9.14 1.03
C ARG A 27 -20.34 -8.40 0.15
N ALA A 28 -20.32 -7.07 0.17
CA ALA A 28 -21.17 -6.23 -0.69
C ALA A 28 -20.88 -6.42 -2.18
N ALA A 29 -19.63 -6.77 -2.53
CA ALA A 29 -19.22 -7.10 -3.89
C ALA A 29 -19.42 -8.59 -4.26
N GLY A 30 -20.04 -9.40 -3.39
CA GLY A 30 -20.22 -10.83 -3.61
C GLY A 30 -18.97 -11.69 -3.39
N ILE A 31 -17.92 -11.12 -2.80
CA ILE A 31 -16.66 -11.79 -2.46
C ILE A 31 -16.72 -12.23 -1.00
N LEU A 32 -16.33 -13.47 -0.73
CA LEU A 32 -16.17 -13.97 0.62
C LEU A 32 -14.69 -13.93 0.97
N ILE A 33 -14.40 -13.25 2.07
CA ILE A 33 -13.15 -13.33 2.81
C ILE A 33 -13.51 -13.41 4.29
N ASP A 34 -12.67 -14.06 5.07
CA ASP A 34 -12.78 -14.15 6.52
C ASP A 34 -11.44 -13.87 7.19
N TRP A 35 -11.33 -14.09 8.50
CA TRP A 35 -10.09 -13.80 9.22
C TRP A 35 -8.98 -14.82 8.98
N ASP A 36 -9.27 -16.02 8.48
CA ASP A 36 -8.23 -16.98 8.13
C ASP A 36 -7.42 -16.43 6.93
N ASP A 37 -8.07 -15.77 5.97
CA ASP A 37 -7.38 -15.06 4.89
C ASP A 37 -6.41 -13.97 5.42
N PHE A 38 -6.82 -13.23 6.47
CA PHE A 38 -5.95 -12.20 7.06
C PHE A 38 -4.77 -12.84 7.82
N ASP A 39 -5.01 -13.91 8.55
CA ASP A 39 -3.98 -14.63 9.31
C ASP A 39 -2.93 -15.22 8.36
N GLU A 40 -3.36 -15.94 7.33
CA GLU A 40 -2.48 -16.53 6.31
C GLU A 40 -1.68 -15.45 5.55
N LEU A 41 -2.31 -14.34 5.16
CA LEU A 41 -1.61 -13.23 4.52
C LEU A 41 -0.63 -12.54 5.47
N SER A 42 -0.96 -12.42 6.76
CA SER A 42 -0.07 -11.78 7.75
C SER A 42 1.24 -12.53 7.94
N ALA A 43 1.25 -13.85 7.72
CA ALA A 43 2.44 -14.68 7.80
C ALA A 43 3.46 -14.38 6.68
N VAL A 44 3.03 -13.78 5.56
CA VAL A 44 3.88 -13.56 4.37
C VAL A 44 4.04 -12.10 3.99
N VAL A 45 3.19 -11.19 4.48
CA VAL A 45 3.28 -9.75 4.20
C VAL A 45 4.12 -9.04 5.26
N PRO A 46 5.31 -8.53 4.93
CA PRO A 46 6.16 -7.83 5.90
C PRO A 46 5.64 -6.43 6.22
N LEU A 47 5.95 -5.95 7.43
CA LEU A 47 5.67 -4.57 7.82
C LEU A 47 6.69 -3.61 7.19
N LEU A 48 6.20 -2.66 6.39
CA LEU A 48 7.02 -1.69 5.66
C LEU A 48 6.89 -0.26 6.19
N ALA A 49 5.85 0.07 6.96
CA ALA A 49 5.63 1.42 7.47
C ALA A 49 5.45 1.49 8.99
N LYS A 50 5.96 2.57 9.60
CA LYS A 50 5.70 2.95 11.00
C LYS A 50 5.10 4.35 11.08
N ILE A 51 3.79 4.40 10.87
CA ILE A 51 2.98 5.62 10.93
C ILE A 51 2.25 5.64 12.28
N TYR A 52 2.01 6.81 12.86
CA TYR A 52 1.12 6.98 14.01
C TYR A 52 -0.18 6.19 13.76
N PRO A 53 -0.60 5.31 14.70
CA PRO A 53 -0.13 5.17 16.08
C PRO A 53 1.08 4.24 16.33
N ASN A 54 1.54 3.48 15.34
CA ASN A 54 2.64 2.50 15.48
C ASN A 54 4.05 3.13 15.44
N GLY A 55 4.12 4.44 15.21
CA GLY A 55 5.31 5.26 15.19
C GLY A 55 5.01 6.71 15.56
N LYS A 56 6.03 7.56 15.54
CA LYS A 56 5.88 9.00 15.79
C LYS A 56 5.57 9.81 14.52
N ALA A 57 5.82 9.23 13.35
CA ALA A 57 5.63 9.87 12.05
C ALA A 57 4.14 9.94 11.70
N ASP A 58 3.67 11.10 11.25
CA ASP A 58 2.31 11.24 10.73
C ASP A 58 2.23 10.80 9.25
N VAL A 59 1.03 10.92 8.66
CA VAL A 59 0.80 10.56 7.26
C VAL A 59 1.59 11.45 6.27
N ASN A 60 1.90 12.70 6.66
CA ASN A 60 2.67 13.61 5.81
C ASN A 60 4.14 13.18 5.78
N HIS A 61 4.69 12.78 6.93
CA HIS A 61 6.05 12.24 7.01
C HIS A 61 6.13 10.90 6.26
N PHE A 62 5.12 10.03 6.35
CA PHE A 62 5.03 8.84 5.49
C PHE A 62 5.07 9.21 3.99
N GLN A 63 4.27 10.19 3.57
CA GLN A 63 4.28 10.65 2.18
C GLN A 63 5.65 11.22 1.78
N ALA A 64 6.29 12.01 2.65
CA ALA A 64 7.61 12.58 2.41
C ALA A 64 8.74 11.54 2.38
N ALA A 65 8.58 10.41 3.10
CA ALA A 65 9.52 9.29 3.06
C ALA A 65 9.46 8.48 1.75
N GLY A 66 8.40 8.66 0.94
CA GLY A 66 8.19 7.98 -0.35
C GLY A 66 6.74 7.57 -0.59
N GLY A 67 5.93 7.53 0.48
CA GLY A 67 4.49 7.41 0.42
C GLY A 67 3.96 6.16 -0.27
N VAL A 68 2.74 6.29 -0.78
CA VAL A 68 2.02 5.18 -1.44
C VAL A 68 2.75 4.71 -2.70
N ALA A 69 3.37 5.63 -3.45
CA ALA A 69 4.05 5.29 -4.70
C ALA A 69 5.22 4.32 -4.47
N PHE A 70 6.04 4.59 -3.44
CA PHE A 70 7.12 3.70 -3.04
C PHE A 70 6.59 2.38 -2.47
N LEU A 71 5.56 2.41 -1.62
CA LEU A 71 4.96 1.22 -1.03
C LEU A 71 4.42 0.26 -2.11
N ILE A 72 3.61 0.77 -3.06
CA ILE A 72 3.02 -0.03 -4.13
C ILE A 72 4.11 -0.61 -5.04
N ARG A 73 5.16 0.17 -5.35
CA ARG A 73 6.31 -0.31 -6.13
C ARG A 73 6.95 -1.53 -5.47
N ASN A 74 7.32 -1.42 -4.19
CA ASN A 74 8.00 -2.49 -3.47
C ASN A 74 7.14 -3.76 -3.38
N LEU A 75 5.84 -3.62 -3.06
CA LEU A 75 4.95 -4.78 -2.97
C LEU A 75 4.68 -5.42 -4.33
N LEU A 76 4.66 -4.66 -5.43
CA LEU A 76 4.59 -5.20 -6.79
C LEU A 76 5.86 -5.94 -7.19
N GLU A 77 7.04 -5.37 -6.91
CA GLU A 77 8.34 -5.98 -7.18
C GLU A 77 8.52 -7.29 -6.40
N ALA A 78 7.97 -7.36 -5.19
CA ALA A 78 7.94 -8.56 -4.35
C ALA A 78 6.90 -9.62 -4.79
N GLY A 79 6.05 -9.31 -5.78
CA GLY A 79 4.96 -10.20 -6.19
C GLY A 79 3.81 -10.32 -5.18
N LEU A 80 3.74 -9.42 -4.17
CA LEU A 80 2.71 -9.42 -3.13
C LEU A 80 1.41 -8.72 -3.57
N LEU A 81 1.47 -7.89 -4.62
CA LEU A 81 0.29 -7.26 -5.20
C LEU A 81 -0.01 -7.80 -6.60
N HIS A 82 -1.29 -8.08 -6.83
CA HIS A 82 -1.81 -8.40 -8.15
C HIS A 82 -1.83 -7.15 -9.05
N ASN A 83 -1.05 -7.17 -10.13
CA ASN A 83 -1.02 -6.10 -11.12
C ASN A 83 -2.05 -6.29 -12.24
N ASP A 84 -2.66 -7.46 -12.36
CA ASP A 84 -3.69 -7.81 -13.35
C ASP A 84 -5.08 -7.33 -12.94
N VAL A 85 -5.19 -6.08 -12.51
CA VAL A 85 -6.43 -5.46 -12.00
C VAL A 85 -6.83 -4.25 -12.83
N THR A 86 -8.13 -3.99 -12.92
CA THR A 86 -8.65 -2.73 -13.49
C THR A 86 -8.82 -1.71 -12.36
N THR A 87 -8.26 -0.53 -12.55
CA THR A 87 -8.36 0.60 -11.61
C THR A 87 -9.09 1.77 -12.26
N VAL A 88 -9.41 2.79 -11.48
CA VAL A 88 -9.97 4.05 -12.01
C VAL A 88 -8.99 4.81 -12.91
N ALA A 89 -7.68 4.53 -12.79
CA ALA A 89 -6.63 5.10 -13.62
C ALA A 89 -6.30 4.26 -14.87
N GLY A 90 -7.02 3.15 -15.11
CA GLY A 90 -6.73 2.20 -16.19
C GLY A 90 -6.33 0.82 -15.68
N LYS A 91 -5.88 -0.05 -16.60
CA LYS A 91 -5.45 -1.41 -16.27
C LYS A 91 -4.06 -1.38 -15.61
N GLY A 92 -3.94 -2.00 -14.44
CA GLY A 92 -2.70 -2.16 -13.70
C GLY A 92 -2.57 -1.25 -12.49
N LEU A 93 -1.88 -1.74 -11.46
CA LEU A 93 -1.48 -0.96 -10.30
C LEU A 93 -0.22 -0.12 -10.54
N GLN A 94 0.49 -0.30 -11.65
CA GLN A 94 1.67 0.52 -11.98
C GLN A 94 1.36 2.03 -12.09
N HIS A 95 0.11 2.40 -12.37
CA HIS A 95 -0.30 3.81 -12.30
C HIS A 95 -0.14 4.42 -10.90
N TYR A 96 -0.20 3.58 -9.86
CA TYR A 96 -0.08 3.98 -8.45
C TYR A 96 1.36 3.95 -7.93
N THR A 97 2.35 3.65 -8.77
CA THR A 97 3.78 3.88 -8.47
C THR A 97 4.25 5.28 -8.90
N LYS A 98 3.30 6.13 -9.33
CA LYS A 98 3.52 7.50 -9.82
C LYS A 98 2.89 8.52 -8.88
N GLU A 99 3.35 9.74 -8.97
CA GLU A 99 2.89 10.86 -8.16
C GLU A 99 2.37 12.02 -9.02
N PRO A 100 1.32 12.73 -8.59
CA PRO A 100 0.79 13.86 -9.32
C PRO A 100 1.64 15.09 -9.01
N LYS A 101 2.05 15.83 -10.04
CA LYS A 101 2.71 17.12 -9.91
C LYS A 101 2.06 18.16 -10.80
N LEU A 102 2.04 19.40 -10.33
CA LEU A 102 1.68 20.56 -11.13
C LEU A 102 2.97 21.14 -11.70
N ILE A 103 3.21 20.96 -13.00
CA ILE A 103 4.41 21.41 -13.70
C ILE A 103 3.96 22.40 -14.78
N ASP A 104 4.44 23.64 -14.73
CA ASP A 104 4.05 24.72 -15.65
C ASP A 104 2.51 24.89 -15.78
N GLY A 105 1.79 24.75 -14.66
CA GLY A 105 0.33 24.84 -14.60
C GLY A 105 -0.42 23.61 -15.13
N LYS A 106 0.28 22.52 -15.48
CA LYS A 106 -0.30 21.28 -16.00
C LYS A 106 -0.14 20.11 -15.03
N LEU A 107 -1.23 19.40 -14.75
CA LEU A 107 -1.20 18.14 -14.02
C LEU A 107 -0.41 17.09 -14.82
N THR A 108 0.66 16.58 -14.22
CA THR A 108 1.56 15.60 -14.81
C THR A 108 1.82 14.48 -13.79
N TRP A 109 1.72 13.23 -14.22
CA TRP A 109 2.12 12.08 -13.42
C TRP A 109 3.59 11.77 -13.66
N VAL A 110 4.40 11.83 -12.61
CA VAL A 110 5.83 11.52 -12.65
C VAL A 110 6.12 10.25 -11.87
N ASP A 111 7.24 9.58 -12.13
CA ASP A 111 7.61 8.40 -11.37
C ASP A 111 7.89 8.77 -9.90
N GLY A 112 7.34 7.97 -8.97
CA GLY A 112 7.66 8.09 -7.55
C GLY A 112 9.07 7.59 -7.24
N VAL A 113 9.55 7.88 -6.04
CA VAL A 113 10.89 7.48 -5.59
C VAL A 113 11.08 5.95 -5.66
N VAL A 114 12.33 5.53 -5.93
CA VAL A 114 12.74 4.12 -5.97
C VAL A 114 13.45 3.67 -4.69
N GLN A 115 13.79 4.62 -3.82
CA GLN A 115 14.40 4.40 -2.52
C GLN A 115 13.65 5.23 -1.48
N SER A 116 13.57 4.72 -0.26
CA SER A 116 13.01 5.49 0.85
C SER A 116 13.88 6.71 1.14
N LEU A 117 13.24 7.80 1.52
CA LEU A 117 13.90 9.01 1.99
C LEU A 117 14.01 9.03 3.53
N ASP A 118 13.36 8.10 4.23
CA ASP A 118 13.50 7.89 5.69
C ASP A 118 13.13 6.45 6.09
N ASP A 119 14.14 5.57 6.21
CA ASP A 119 13.99 4.17 6.61
C ASP A 119 13.53 3.96 8.07
N LYS A 120 13.40 5.03 8.86
CA LYS A 120 12.75 4.94 10.18
C LYS A 120 11.22 4.98 10.07
N VAL A 121 10.69 5.41 8.93
CA VAL A 121 9.25 5.58 8.67
C VAL A 121 8.74 4.60 7.63
N LEU A 122 9.46 4.44 6.51
CA LEU A 122 9.05 3.60 5.39
C LEU A 122 10.27 2.84 4.86
N ARG A 123 10.18 1.52 4.71
CA ARG A 123 11.29 0.66 4.28
C ARG A 123 10.97 -0.12 3.02
N SER A 124 12.01 -0.57 2.32
CA SER A 124 11.88 -1.48 1.18
C SER A 124 11.57 -2.91 1.60
N ILE A 125 11.15 -3.73 0.63
CA ILE A 125 10.91 -5.16 0.85
C ILE A 125 12.17 -5.94 1.26
N ASP A 126 13.35 -5.47 0.86
CA ASP A 126 14.63 -6.14 1.13
C ASP A 126 15.09 -5.97 2.60
N ALA A 127 14.57 -4.96 3.29
CA ALA A 127 14.93 -4.66 4.67
C ALA A 127 13.68 -4.18 5.46
N PRO A 128 12.68 -5.04 5.69
CA PRO A 128 11.44 -4.65 6.38
C PRO A 128 11.69 -4.33 7.87
N PHE A 129 10.63 -3.93 8.59
CA PHE A 129 10.69 -3.62 10.03
C PHE A 129 10.73 -4.83 10.94
#